data_AF-A0A932IP72-F1
#
_entry.id   AF-A0A932IP72-F1
#
_cell.length_a   1.000
_cell.length_b   1.000
_cell.length_c   1.000
_cell.angle_alpha   90.00
_cell.angle_beta   90.00
_cell.angle_gamma   90.00
#
_symmetry.space_group_name_H-M   'P 1'
#
loop_
_entity.id
_entity.type
_entity.pdbx_description
1 polymer ?
#
loop_
_entity_poly.entity_id
_entity_poly.type
_entity_poly.pdbx_seq_one_letter_code
_entity_poly.pdbx_strand_id
1 'polypeptide(L)'
;MELPRFLVVPALMQGALAGVLCFVPLLDSLGYEFALAHGLLAVPTGLVIGLGAGRALTRATAAFKRALLYALVHLAPPLVLISLNALRVRNCDYMQGLAFYLLLPVASALYAAALGVLLARLLAGARRSLRMLGAALVAAAPLASAVYTLYSEPPVFAYDHLWGHFAGSLYDETITLTPALLAFRAGTLLRLVLVGALLLLWEVGRARRGVVMLAGALLTLAVAGLYEGSAGPRTGFRVDRDDVLAALPVSERRPGVVVHLPPGVPEKVRTALADEHAFRLEQLRARLDVALPFEVHSFVYANAGDKARLMGGRTTMIAKPWLREIHIHDPVSPHPVLAHELAHVVASAFAEPPLYVSARGGVWVNLALVEGLAEAVTAENDLLDLDRQSRALREMKAAPDLRVLMGPAGFWSQAPRRAYAVSGSFVRFLLTEHGPAPLKEAYRRGDFTAAYGQSLDDLVSAWESHVDVLALSPAEQAIAAEAFRTPSIFARPCAHVIAGLRRHAARAAPDQAVA
;
A
#
# COMPACT_ATOMS: atom_id res chain seq x y z
N MET A 1 7.48 -4.81 -43.89
CA MET A 1 8.55 -5.14 -42.93
C MET A 1 7.88 -5.74 -41.71
N GLU A 2 7.99 -7.05 -41.48
CA GLU A 2 7.29 -7.70 -40.36
C GLU A 2 7.86 -7.24 -39.02
N LEU A 3 6.99 -6.81 -38.11
CA LEU A 3 7.40 -6.45 -36.75
C LEU A 3 7.83 -7.71 -35.97
N PRO A 4 8.90 -7.64 -35.17
CA PRO A 4 9.38 -8.81 -34.45
C PRO A 4 8.39 -9.27 -33.39
N ARG A 5 8.23 -10.59 -33.24
CA ARG A 5 7.32 -11.19 -32.23
C ARG A 5 7.60 -10.72 -30.80
N PHE A 6 8.87 -10.49 -30.46
CA PHE A 6 9.30 -9.99 -29.15
C PHE A 6 8.95 -8.51 -28.90
N LEU A 7 8.36 -7.81 -29.87
CA LEU A 7 7.70 -6.51 -29.70
C LEU A 7 6.17 -6.66 -29.73
N VAL A 8 5.65 -7.38 -30.73
CA VAL A 8 4.20 -7.48 -30.98
C VAL A 8 3.48 -8.12 -29.80
N VAL A 9 3.96 -9.25 -29.29
CA VAL A 9 3.31 -9.96 -28.16
C VAL A 9 3.29 -9.09 -26.89
N PRO A 10 4.41 -8.50 -26.44
CA PRO A 10 4.42 -7.50 -25.38
C PRO A 10 3.42 -6.35 -25.55
N ALA A 11 3.34 -5.76 -26.75
CA ALA A 11 2.44 -4.65 -27.04
C ALA A 11 0.96 -5.08 -26.95
N LEU A 12 0.63 -6.27 -27.44
CA LEU A 12 -0.71 -6.84 -27.32
C LEU A 12 -1.08 -7.14 -25.87
N MET A 13 -0.15 -7.66 -25.06
CA MET A 13 -0.40 -7.90 -23.62
C MET A 13 -0.69 -6.58 -22.88
N GLN A 14 0.09 -5.54 -23.14
CA GLN A 14 -0.13 -4.21 -22.57
C GLN A 14 -1.46 -3.61 -23.05
N GLY A 15 -1.79 -3.72 -24.34
CA GLY A 15 -3.07 -3.27 -24.87
C GLY A 15 -4.27 -4.03 -24.29
N ALA A 16 -4.17 -5.35 -24.15
CA ALA A 16 -5.22 -6.18 -23.56
C ALA A 16 -5.47 -5.83 -22.09
N LEU A 17 -4.40 -5.64 -21.30
CA LEU A 17 -4.53 -5.17 -19.93
C LEU A 17 -5.26 -3.82 -19.87
N ALA A 18 -4.85 -2.84 -20.67
CA ALA A 18 -5.53 -1.54 -20.71
C ALA A 18 -7.00 -1.65 -21.12
N GLY A 19 -7.32 -2.52 -22.09
CA GLY A 19 -8.69 -2.78 -22.51
C GLY A 19 -9.57 -3.27 -21.37
N VAL A 20 -9.05 -4.13 -20.49
CA VAL A 20 -9.76 -4.57 -19.26
C VAL A 20 -9.84 -3.43 -18.25
N LEU A 21 -8.71 -2.78 -17.94
CA LEU A 21 -8.62 -1.75 -16.91
C LEU A 21 -9.49 -0.54 -17.19
N CYS A 22 -9.75 -0.22 -18.46
CA CYS A 22 -10.72 0.81 -18.83
C CYS A 22 -12.10 0.58 -18.20
N PHE A 23 -12.50 -0.64 -17.85
CA PHE A 23 -13.81 -0.94 -17.26
C PHE A 23 -13.75 -1.23 -15.76
N VAL A 24 -12.58 -1.12 -15.13
CA VAL A 24 -12.42 -1.35 -13.70
C VAL A 24 -12.36 0.01 -13.02
N PRO A 25 -13.30 0.33 -12.10
CA PRO A 25 -13.28 1.58 -11.36
C PRO A 25 -11.91 1.84 -10.71
N LEU A 26 -11.50 3.10 -10.64
CA LEU A 26 -10.18 3.58 -10.18
C LEU A 26 -9.03 3.32 -11.18
N LEU A 27 -9.11 2.25 -11.97
CA LEU A 27 -8.15 1.92 -13.04
C LEU A 27 -8.59 2.43 -14.42
N ASP A 28 -9.82 2.96 -14.52
CA ASP A 28 -10.47 3.40 -15.76
C ASP A 28 -10.11 4.83 -16.18
N SER A 29 -9.21 5.49 -15.45
CA SER A 29 -8.66 6.79 -15.82
C SER A 29 -7.13 6.76 -15.81
N LEU A 30 -6.50 7.62 -16.61
CA LEU A 30 -5.04 7.76 -16.58
C LEU A 30 -4.66 8.43 -15.26
N GLY A 31 -4.25 7.61 -14.29
CA GLY A 31 -3.84 7.99 -12.94
C GLY A 31 -2.73 7.09 -12.40
N TYR A 32 -2.48 7.16 -11.09
CA TYR A 32 -1.42 6.38 -10.43
C TYR A 32 -1.65 4.87 -10.56
N GLU A 33 -2.87 4.41 -10.31
CA GLU A 33 -3.23 2.99 -10.25
C GLU A 33 -3.09 2.34 -11.64
N PHE A 34 -3.60 3.00 -12.68
CA PHE A 34 -3.42 2.56 -14.07
C PHE A 34 -1.94 2.49 -14.44
N ALA A 35 -1.16 3.52 -14.09
CA ALA A 35 0.28 3.55 -14.35
C ALA A 35 1.02 2.44 -13.57
N LEU A 36 0.66 2.18 -12.31
CA LEU A 36 1.24 1.12 -11.50
C LEU A 36 0.97 -0.26 -12.11
N ALA A 37 -0.29 -0.54 -12.48
CA ALA A 37 -0.66 -1.82 -13.11
C ALA A 37 0.13 -2.08 -14.40
N HIS A 38 0.26 -1.06 -15.26
CA HIS A 38 1.10 -1.15 -16.45
C HIS A 38 2.59 -1.23 -16.13
N GLY A 39 3.04 -0.61 -15.04
CA GLY A 39 4.42 -0.70 -14.54
C GLY A 39 4.80 -2.11 -14.12
N LEU A 40 3.91 -2.82 -13.43
CA LEU A 40 4.11 -4.23 -13.06
C LEU A 40 4.26 -5.11 -14.31
N LEU A 41 3.42 -4.90 -15.33
CA LEU A 41 3.51 -5.66 -16.59
C LEU A 41 4.72 -5.22 -17.45
N ALA A 42 5.17 -3.96 -17.33
CA ALA A 42 6.27 -3.38 -18.09
C ALA A 42 7.62 -4.07 -17.83
N VAL A 43 7.81 -4.65 -16.63
CA VAL A 43 9.04 -5.36 -16.26
C VAL A 43 9.23 -6.62 -17.10
N PRO A 44 8.35 -7.64 -17.06
CA PRO A 44 8.52 -8.83 -17.87
C PRO A 44 8.44 -8.54 -19.38
N THR A 45 7.58 -7.61 -19.83
CA THR A 45 7.50 -7.26 -21.25
C THR A 45 8.77 -6.56 -21.74
N GLY A 46 9.32 -5.64 -20.96
CA GLY A 46 10.59 -4.97 -21.23
C GLY A 46 11.74 -5.97 -21.29
N LEU A 47 11.83 -6.90 -20.33
CA LEU A 47 12.85 -7.96 -20.35
C LEU A 47 12.78 -8.81 -21.62
N VAL A 48 11.58 -9.22 -22.05
CA VAL A 48 11.38 -9.98 -23.30
C VAL A 48 11.84 -9.19 -24.52
N ILE A 49 11.49 -7.90 -24.60
CA ILE A 49 11.94 -7.00 -25.67
C ILE A 49 13.47 -6.92 -25.70
N GLY A 50 14.10 -6.71 -24.54
CA GLY A 50 15.54 -6.63 -24.40
C GLY A 50 16.25 -7.93 -24.79
N LEU A 51 15.76 -9.07 -24.30
CA LEU A 51 16.29 -10.39 -24.63
C LEU A 51 16.18 -10.69 -26.13
N GLY A 52 15.04 -10.34 -26.74
CA GLY A 52 14.80 -10.51 -28.18
C GLY A 52 15.74 -9.66 -29.02
N ALA A 53 15.84 -8.36 -28.73
CA ALA A 53 16.72 -7.44 -29.43
C ALA A 53 18.22 -7.81 -29.24
N GLY A 54 18.61 -8.19 -28.02
CA GLY A 54 19.96 -8.62 -27.69
C GLY A 54 20.42 -9.86 -28.46
N ARG A 55 19.49 -10.74 -28.85
CA ARG A 55 19.75 -11.92 -29.67
C ARG A 55 19.67 -11.66 -31.16
N ALA A 56 18.73 -10.81 -31.59
CA ALA A 56 18.47 -10.58 -33.01
C ALA A 56 19.55 -9.70 -33.67
N LEU A 57 20.20 -8.83 -32.91
CA LEU A 57 21.15 -7.86 -33.44
C LEU A 57 22.58 -8.22 -33.03
N THR A 58 23.52 -8.15 -33.96
CA THR A 58 24.93 -8.51 -33.71
C THR A 58 25.61 -7.48 -32.82
N ARG A 59 25.44 -6.19 -33.12
CA ARG A 59 25.97 -5.05 -32.34
C ARG A 59 25.15 -4.84 -31.07
N ALA A 60 25.80 -4.85 -29.91
CA ALA A 60 25.22 -4.58 -28.60
C ALA A 60 24.61 -3.17 -28.50
N THR A 61 25.24 -2.17 -29.13
CA THR A 61 24.74 -0.79 -29.16
C THR A 61 23.49 -0.65 -30.01
N ALA A 62 23.43 -1.35 -31.14
CA ALA A 62 22.22 -1.40 -31.97
C ALA A 62 21.09 -2.14 -31.24
N ALA A 63 21.41 -3.25 -30.56
CA ALA A 63 20.46 -4.00 -29.74
C ALA A 63 19.88 -3.13 -28.62
N PHE A 64 20.73 -2.39 -27.91
CA PHE A 64 20.33 -1.47 -26.85
C PHE A 64 19.38 -0.38 -27.37
N LYS A 65 19.79 0.37 -28.39
CA LYS A 65 18.95 1.44 -28.99
C LYS A 65 17.61 0.89 -29.48
N ARG A 66 17.62 -0.28 -30.13
CA ARG A 66 16.40 -0.91 -30.62
C ARG A 66 15.50 -1.38 -29.48
N ALA A 67 16.07 -1.96 -28.42
CA ALA A 67 15.33 -2.38 -27.24
C ALA A 67 14.66 -1.19 -26.55
N LEU A 68 15.35 -0.04 -26.41
CA LEU A 68 14.75 1.18 -25.86
C LEU A 68 13.61 1.70 -26.72
N LEU A 69 13.80 1.77 -28.04
CA LEU A 69 12.73 2.18 -28.96
C LEU A 69 11.51 1.26 -28.83
N TYR A 70 11.71 -0.05 -28.81
CA TYR A 70 10.62 -1.03 -28.67
C TYR A 70 9.98 -0.98 -27.29
N ALA A 71 10.74 -0.71 -26.22
CA ALA A 71 10.22 -0.47 -24.89
C ALA A 71 9.31 0.76 -24.84
N LEU A 72 9.57 1.81 -25.62
CA LEU A 72 8.63 2.94 -25.76
C LEU A 72 7.40 2.56 -26.59
N VAL A 73 7.62 1.95 -27.77
CA VAL A 73 6.54 1.63 -28.71
C VAL A 73 5.52 0.66 -28.10
N HIS A 74 5.94 -0.34 -27.33
CA HIS A 74 5.01 -1.33 -26.76
C HIS A 74 4.10 -0.77 -25.66
N LEU A 75 4.41 0.43 -25.13
CA LEU A 75 3.57 1.16 -24.17
C LEU A 75 2.63 2.18 -24.86
N ALA A 76 2.71 2.34 -26.18
CA ALA A 76 1.78 3.19 -26.91
C ALA A 76 0.32 2.67 -26.86
N PRO A 77 0.04 1.35 -27.07
CA PRO A 77 -1.33 0.84 -27.03
C PRO A 77 -2.10 1.17 -25.73
N PRO A 78 -1.59 0.88 -24.53
CA PRO A 78 -2.32 1.21 -23.30
C PRO A 78 -2.52 2.73 -23.11
N LEU A 79 -1.53 3.56 -23.45
CA LEU A 79 -1.66 5.02 -23.37
C LEU A 79 -2.73 5.55 -24.33
N VAL A 80 -2.77 5.05 -25.57
CA VAL A 80 -3.81 5.43 -26.54
C VAL A 80 -5.19 5.00 -26.05
N LEU A 81 -5.34 3.76 -25.59
CA LEU A 81 -6.63 3.24 -25.12
C LEU A 81 -7.18 4.04 -23.94
N ILE A 82 -6.37 4.33 -22.92
CA ILE A 82 -6.83 5.09 -21.76
C ILE A 82 -7.10 6.57 -22.10
N SER A 83 -6.36 7.13 -23.06
CA SER A 83 -6.61 8.50 -23.56
C SER A 83 -7.94 8.58 -24.30
N LEU A 84 -8.26 7.57 -25.13
CA LEU A 84 -9.56 7.46 -25.77
C LEU A 84 -10.66 7.20 -24.74
N ASN A 85 -10.37 6.45 -23.68
CA ASN A 85 -11.31 6.21 -22.59
C ASN A 85 -11.68 7.49 -21.84
N ALA A 86 -10.84 8.54 -21.91
CA ALA A 86 -11.17 9.86 -21.36
C ALA A 86 -12.40 10.52 -22.02
N LEU A 87 -12.84 10.03 -23.19
CA LEU A 87 -14.10 10.42 -23.83
C LEU A 87 -15.33 9.81 -23.12
N ARG A 88 -15.15 8.70 -22.39
CA ARG A 88 -16.21 8.00 -21.65
C ARG A 88 -16.14 8.27 -20.15
N VAL A 89 -14.94 8.20 -19.57
CA VAL A 89 -14.69 8.37 -18.15
C VAL A 89 -13.96 9.69 -17.94
N ARG A 90 -14.50 10.56 -17.10
CA ARG A 90 -13.91 11.88 -16.85
C ARG A 90 -12.54 11.72 -16.17
N ASN A 91 -11.48 12.17 -16.82
CA ASN A 91 -10.16 12.29 -16.22
C ASN A 91 -9.93 13.74 -15.75
N CYS A 92 -9.83 13.95 -14.44
CA CYS A 92 -9.68 15.29 -13.87
C CYS A 92 -8.24 15.82 -13.77
N ASP A 93 -7.22 14.97 -13.91
CA ASP A 93 -5.81 15.41 -13.91
C ASP A 93 -4.97 14.52 -14.84
N TYR A 94 -5.23 14.72 -16.13
CA TYR A 94 -4.56 13.97 -17.19
C TYR A 94 -3.03 14.18 -17.19
N MET A 95 -2.56 15.39 -16.85
CA MET A 95 -1.13 15.71 -16.88
C MET A 95 -0.37 15.02 -15.76
N GLN A 96 -0.92 14.97 -14.55
CA GLN A 96 -0.36 14.18 -13.47
C GLN A 96 -0.39 12.68 -13.80
N GLY A 97 -1.49 12.19 -14.37
CA GLY A 97 -1.59 10.81 -14.86
C GLY A 97 -0.52 10.47 -15.90
N LEU A 98 -0.27 11.35 -16.86
CA LEU A 98 0.80 11.19 -17.85
C LEU A 98 2.18 11.18 -17.20
N ALA A 99 2.43 12.04 -16.22
CA ALA A 99 3.68 12.03 -15.47
C ALA A 99 3.89 10.72 -14.69
N PHE A 100 2.84 10.17 -14.05
CA PHE A 100 2.91 8.83 -13.45
C PHE A 100 3.18 7.75 -14.51
N TYR A 101 2.57 7.84 -15.69
CA TYR A 101 2.82 6.91 -16.79
C TYR A 101 4.27 6.96 -17.29
N LEU A 102 4.88 8.15 -17.34
CA LEU A 102 6.28 8.30 -17.69
C LEU A 102 7.22 7.77 -16.58
N LEU A 103 6.89 8.04 -15.32
CA LEU A 103 7.73 7.69 -14.17
C LEU A 103 7.57 6.24 -13.72
N LEU A 104 6.46 5.57 -14.02
CA LEU A 104 6.23 4.17 -13.64
C LEU A 104 6.49 3.24 -14.82
N PRO A 105 5.57 2.98 -15.77
CA PRO A 105 5.77 1.98 -16.80
C PRO A 105 6.90 2.31 -17.77
N VAL A 106 7.06 3.57 -18.20
CA VAL A 106 8.12 3.91 -19.16
C VAL A 106 9.51 3.74 -18.55
N ALA A 107 9.75 4.29 -17.36
CA ALA A 107 11.04 4.14 -16.67
C ALA A 107 11.38 2.66 -16.42
N SER A 108 10.39 1.88 -15.94
CA SER A 108 10.53 0.44 -15.68
C SER A 108 10.80 -0.37 -16.95
N ALA A 109 10.06 -0.12 -18.04
CA ALA A 109 10.24 -0.78 -19.32
C ALA A 109 11.63 -0.53 -19.93
N LEU A 110 12.10 0.72 -19.91
CA LEU A 110 13.41 1.08 -20.46
C LEU A 110 14.52 0.39 -19.70
N TYR A 111 14.46 0.39 -18.36
CA TYR A 111 15.46 -0.27 -17.53
C TYR A 111 15.42 -1.80 -17.67
N ALA A 112 14.23 -2.40 -17.67
CA ALA A 112 14.03 -3.82 -17.92
C ALA A 112 14.56 -4.25 -19.31
N ALA A 113 14.31 -3.48 -20.35
CA ALA A 113 14.79 -3.77 -21.70
C ALA A 113 16.33 -3.67 -21.80
N ALA A 114 16.95 -2.69 -21.13
CA ALA A 114 18.39 -2.58 -21.04
C ALA A 114 19.02 -3.80 -20.35
N LEU A 115 18.47 -4.23 -19.22
CA LEU A 115 18.90 -5.44 -18.50
C LEU A 115 18.67 -6.70 -19.34
N GLY A 116 17.56 -6.77 -20.10
CA GLY A 116 17.30 -7.88 -21.02
C GLY A 116 18.35 -7.99 -22.12
N VAL A 117 18.81 -6.87 -22.68
CA VAL A 117 19.93 -6.87 -23.65
C VAL A 117 21.21 -7.37 -22.99
N LEU A 118 21.56 -6.84 -21.81
CA LEU A 118 22.74 -7.27 -21.05
C LEU A 118 22.71 -8.77 -20.75
N LEU A 119 21.58 -9.27 -20.26
CA LEU A 119 21.35 -10.68 -19.96
C LEU A 119 21.50 -11.56 -21.21
N ALA A 120 20.97 -11.12 -22.36
CA ALA A 120 21.14 -11.85 -23.63
C ALA A 120 22.61 -11.95 -24.06
N ARG A 121 23.44 -10.94 -23.74
CA ARG A 121 24.88 -10.95 -24.04
C ARG A 121 25.67 -11.84 -23.09
N LEU A 122 25.42 -11.71 -21.78
CA LEU A 122 26.08 -12.52 -20.76
C LEU A 122 25.77 -14.01 -20.93
N LEU A 123 24.55 -14.34 -21.33
CA LEU A 123 24.06 -15.70 -21.49
C LEU A 123 23.95 -16.11 -22.97
N ALA A 124 24.74 -15.52 -23.86
CA ALA A 124 24.67 -15.78 -25.30
C ALA A 124 24.84 -17.27 -25.66
N GLY A 125 25.75 -17.97 -24.97
CA GLY A 125 26.00 -19.41 -25.13
C GLY A 125 25.11 -20.32 -24.28
N ALA A 126 24.24 -19.76 -23.44
CA ALA A 126 23.40 -20.54 -22.53
C ALA A 126 22.14 -21.12 -23.21
N ARG A 127 21.68 -22.25 -22.68
CA ARG A 127 20.38 -22.84 -23.04
C ARG A 127 19.24 -21.84 -22.78
N ARG A 128 18.13 -21.99 -23.50
CA ARG A 128 16.96 -21.10 -23.36
C ARG A 128 16.43 -21.07 -21.91
N SER A 129 16.37 -22.22 -21.25
CA SER A 129 15.91 -22.35 -19.85
C SER A 129 16.73 -21.49 -18.89
N LEU A 130 18.06 -21.53 -18.98
CA LEU A 130 18.93 -20.74 -18.12
C LEU A 130 18.78 -19.23 -18.33
N ARG A 131 18.51 -18.80 -19.58
CA ARG A 131 18.19 -17.40 -19.87
C ARG A 131 16.85 -16.96 -19.28
N MET A 132 15.83 -17.81 -19.39
CA MET A 132 14.53 -17.54 -18.78
C MET A 132 14.62 -17.50 -17.26
N LEU A 133 15.40 -18.41 -16.66
CA LEU A 133 15.69 -18.37 -15.22
C LEU A 133 16.42 -17.08 -14.83
N GLY A 134 17.46 -16.69 -15.58
CA GLY A 134 18.15 -15.42 -15.35
C GLY A 134 17.21 -14.21 -15.44
N ALA A 135 16.29 -14.20 -16.40
CA ALA A 135 15.30 -13.12 -16.55
C ALA A 135 14.30 -13.11 -15.39
N ALA A 136 13.85 -14.30 -14.97
CA ALA A 136 12.97 -14.46 -13.81
C ALA A 136 13.66 -13.98 -12.52
N LEU A 137 14.94 -14.31 -12.31
CA LEU A 137 15.70 -13.85 -11.14
C LEU A 137 15.93 -12.34 -11.15
N VAL A 138 16.24 -11.74 -12.32
CA VAL A 138 16.38 -10.28 -12.47
C VAL A 138 15.09 -9.55 -12.12
N ALA A 139 13.92 -10.13 -12.42
CA ALA A 139 12.63 -9.56 -12.05
C ALA A 139 12.28 -9.86 -10.58
N ALA A 140 12.40 -11.11 -10.14
CA ALA A 140 11.89 -11.58 -8.86
C ALA A 140 12.75 -11.16 -7.66
N ALA A 141 14.08 -11.09 -7.79
CA ALA A 141 14.94 -10.78 -6.65
C ALA A 141 14.74 -9.33 -6.12
N PRO A 142 14.66 -8.29 -6.97
CA PRO A 142 14.34 -6.94 -6.50
C PRO A 142 12.92 -6.85 -5.92
N LEU A 143 11.94 -7.54 -6.52
CA LEU A 143 10.58 -7.61 -5.96
C LEU A 143 10.58 -8.23 -4.56
N ALA A 144 11.25 -9.37 -4.39
CA ALA A 144 11.35 -10.05 -3.11
C ALA A 144 12.05 -9.17 -2.07
N SER A 145 13.09 -8.41 -2.46
CA SER A 145 13.73 -7.44 -1.57
C SER A 145 12.77 -6.32 -1.16
N ALA A 146 12.01 -5.75 -2.10
CA ALA A 146 11.05 -4.69 -1.80
C ALA A 146 9.92 -5.18 -0.86
N VAL A 147 9.40 -6.39 -1.11
CA VAL A 147 8.39 -7.03 -0.25
C VAL A 147 8.97 -7.33 1.13
N TYR A 148 10.22 -7.82 1.21
CA TYR A 148 10.89 -8.05 2.48
C TYR A 148 11.05 -6.74 3.27
N THR A 149 11.48 -5.66 2.62
CA THR A 149 11.58 -4.34 3.27
C THR A 149 10.22 -3.86 3.78
N LEU A 150 9.14 -3.97 3.00
CA LEU A 150 7.79 -3.62 3.47
C LEU A 150 7.34 -4.46 4.67
N TYR A 151 7.79 -5.71 4.74
CA TYR A 151 7.50 -6.61 5.85
C TYR A 151 8.33 -6.30 7.10
N SER A 152 9.65 -6.07 6.97
CA SER A 152 10.57 -5.95 8.10
C SER A 152 10.74 -4.52 8.65
N GLU A 153 10.60 -3.50 7.80
CA GLU A 153 10.81 -2.11 8.17
C GLU A 153 9.50 -1.40 8.45
N PRO A 154 9.46 -0.31 9.24
CA PRO A 154 8.24 0.46 9.46
C PRO A 154 7.52 0.91 8.17
N PRO A 155 8.19 1.58 7.20
CA PRO A 155 7.49 2.21 6.08
C PRO A 155 6.58 1.27 5.29
N VAL A 156 5.41 1.78 4.91
CA VAL A 156 4.43 1.07 4.05
C VAL A 156 4.52 1.47 2.59
N PHE A 157 5.50 2.28 2.22
CA PHE A 157 5.80 2.60 0.82
C PHE A 157 7.09 1.89 0.39
N ALA A 158 7.23 1.65 -0.92
CA ALA A 158 8.44 1.08 -1.49
C ALA A 158 8.82 1.76 -2.81
N TYR A 159 10.12 1.79 -3.08
CA TYR A 159 10.69 2.24 -4.34
C TYR A 159 11.61 1.15 -4.89
N ASP A 160 11.34 0.71 -6.12
CA ASP A 160 12.15 -0.28 -6.82
C ASP A 160 12.38 0.12 -8.28
N HIS A 161 13.59 -0.07 -8.78
CA HIS A 161 13.99 0.46 -10.08
C HIS A 161 13.28 -0.25 -11.24
N LEU A 162 12.91 -1.52 -11.04
CA LEU A 162 12.10 -2.29 -11.99
C LEU A 162 10.62 -2.13 -11.68
N TRP A 163 10.20 -2.33 -10.43
CA TRP A 163 8.78 -2.44 -10.08
C TRP A 163 8.08 -1.10 -9.80
N GLY A 164 8.84 -0.01 -9.71
CA GLY A 164 8.32 1.34 -9.60
C GLY A 164 8.13 1.80 -8.18
N HIS A 165 7.01 2.45 -7.89
CA HIS A 165 6.75 3.03 -6.58
C HIS A 165 5.40 2.56 -6.06
N PHE A 166 5.42 1.87 -4.93
CA PHE A 166 4.24 1.55 -4.13
C PHE A 166 4.03 2.67 -3.10
N ALA A 167 2.94 3.42 -3.22
CA ALA A 167 2.70 4.64 -2.44
C ALA A 167 2.15 4.37 -1.03
N GLY A 168 1.74 3.14 -0.71
CA GLY A 168 1.19 2.76 0.58
C GLY A 168 -0.27 2.32 0.53
N SER A 169 -1.05 2.67 1.55
CA SER A 169 -2.44 2.24 1.70
C SER A 169 -3.29 2.67 0.51
N LEU A 170 -4.05 1.72 -0.06
CA LEU A 170 -4.98 1.96 -1.18
C LEU A 170 -6.07 3.01 -0.86
N TYR A 171 -6.29 3.33 0.41
CA TYR A 171 -7.26 4.33 0.88
C TYR A 171 -6.71 5.76 0.96
N ASP A 172 -5.40 5.97 0.74
CA ASP A 172 -4.85 7.32 0.74
C ASP A 172 -5.30 8.05 -0.54
N GLU A 173 -6.20 9.01 -0.38
CA GLU A 173 -6.67 9.83 -1.49
C GLU A 173 -5.59 10.80 -2.00
N THR A 174 -4.42 10.94 -1.35
CA THR A 174 -3.43 11.99 -1.70
C THR A 174 -2.15 11.48 -2.36
N ILE A 175 -2.28 10.60 -3.36
CA ILE A 175 -1.14 10.15 -4.17
C ILE A 175 -0.76 11.26 -5.16
N THR A 176 0.39 11.89 -4.94
CA THR A 176 0.91 12.98 -5.78
C THR A 176 2.36 12.72 -6.20
N LEU A 177 2.79 13.37 -7.28
CA LEU A 177 4.20 13.37 -7.67
C LEU A 177 5.06 14.02 -6.58
N THR A 178 5.97 13.24 -6.00
CA THR A 178 6.88 13.70 -4.95
C THR A 178 8.28 13.96 -5.52
N PRO A 179 9.04 14.91 -4.93
CA PRO A 179 10.47 15.03 -5.22
C PRO A 179 11.24 13.72 -4.98
N ALA A 180 10.80 12.91 -4.01
CA ALA A 180 11.35 11.57 -3.74
C ALA A 180 11.26 10.66 -4.96
N LEU A 181 10.10 10.58 -5.63
CA LEU A 181 9.93 9.79 -6.84
C LEU A 181 10.80 10.29 -8.00
N LEU A 182 10.91 11.61 -8.17
CA LEU A 182 11.76 12.20 -9.20
C LEU A 182 13.24 11.89 -8.97
N ALA A 183 13.73 12.07 -7.73
CA ALA A 183 15.09 11.71 -7.35
C ALA A 183 15.33 10.21 -7.56
N PHE A 184 14.42 9.37 -7.09
CA PHE A 184 14.48 7.93 -7.31
C PHE A 184 14.58 7.56 -8.81
N ARG A 185 13.81 8.22 -9.68
CA ARG A 185 13.88 7.99 -11.13
C ARG A 185 15.12 8.57 -11.79
N ALA A 186 15.73 9.62 -11.26
CA ALA A 186 17.08 10.04 -11.68
C ALA A 186 18.11 8.92 -11.43
N GLY A 187 18.00 8.20 -10.30
CA GLY A 187 18.79 6.99 -10.03
C GLY A 187 18.52 5.85 -11.02
N THR A 188 17.29 5.72 -11.52
CA THR A 188 16.94 4.74 -12.57
C THR A 188 17.61 5.11 -13.90
N LEU A 189 17.58 6.39 -14.28
CA LEU A 189 18.23 6.89 -15.48
C LEU A 189 19.76 6.74 -15.41
N LEU A 190 20.36 7.00 -14.25
CA LEU A 190 21.78 6.76 -14.01
C LEU A 190 22.15 5.30 -14.27
N ARG A 191 21.38 4.35 -13.72
CA ARG A 191 21.56 2.91 -13.99
C ARG A 191 21.41 2.56 -15.46
N LEU A 192 20.43 3.14 -16.14
CA LEU A 192 20.22 2.93 -17.57
C LEU A 192 21.43 3.38 -18.40
N VAL A 193 21.99 4.56 -18.09
CA VAL A 193 23.20 5.08 -18.73
C VAL A 193 24.40 4.18 -18.46
N LEU A 194 24.57 3.73 -17.21
CA LEU A 194 25.65 2.82 -16.83
C LEU A 194 25.55 1.47 -17.56
N VAL A 195 24.36 0.88 -17.67
CA VAL A 195 24.15 -0.34 -18.47
C VAL A 195 24.47 -0.10 -19.95
N GLY A 196 24.07 1.06 -20.51
CA GLY A 196 24.43 1.46 -21.86
C GLY A 196 25.95 1.55 -22.06
N ALA A 197 26.67 2.13 -21.10
CA ALA A 197 28.14 2.21 -21.09
C ALA A 197 28.80 0.82 -21.03
N LEU A 198 28.27 -0.10 -20.22
CA LEU A 198 28.73 -1.49 -20.18
C LEU A 198 28.54 -2.20 -21.53
N LEU A 199 27.41 -1.99 -22.18
CA LEU A 199 27.14 -2.55 -23.52
C LEU A 199 28.02 -1.94 -24.61
N LEU A 200 28.43 -0.67 -24.47
CA LEU A 200 29.43 -0.05 -25.34
C LEU A 200 30.81 -0.69 -25.15
N LEU A 201 31.25 -0.84 -23.89
CA LEU A 201 32.51 -1.50 -23.56
C LEU A 201 32.56 -2.97 -24.04
N TRP A 202 31.41 -3.66 -24.00
CA TRP A 202 31.26 -5.02 -24.54
C TRP A 202 31.62 -5.11 -26.03
N GLU A 203 31.33 -4.07 -26.83
CA GLU A 203 31.68 -4.05 -28.25
C GLU A 203 33.17 -3.86 -28.50
N VAL A 204 33.82 -3.00 -27.70
CA VAL A 204 35.19 -2.52 -27.95
C VAL A 204 36.26 -3.51 -27.47
N GLY A 205 36.10 -4.12 -26.29
CA GLY A 205 37.10 -5.03 -25.74
C GLY A 205 36.83 -6.48 -26.13
N ARG A 206 37.74 -7.20 -26.80
CA ARG A 206 37.66 -8.67 -26.99
C ARG A 206 38.51 -9.47 -26.01
N ALA A 207 39.73 -9.02 -25.73
CA ALA A 207 40.75 -9.79 -25.00
C ALA A 207 40.59 -9.79 -23.47
N ARG A 208 39.86 -8.84 -22.87
CA ARG A 208 39.65 -8.72 -21.41
C ARG A 208 38.18 -8.55 -21.00
N ARG A 209 37.26 -9.05 -21.83
CA ARG A 209 35.81 -8.86 -21.65
C ARG A 209 35.31 -9.16 -20.25
N GLY A 210 35.68 -10.31 -19.68
CA GLY A 210 35.23 -10.72 -18.35
C GLY A 210 35.63 -9.72 -17.27
N VAL A 211 36.90 -9.32 -17.23
CA VAL A 211 37.43 -8.37 -16.23
C VAL A 211 36.83 -6.98 -16.40
N VAL A 212 36.73 -6.47 -17.63
CA VAL A 212 36.14 -5.15 -17.91
C VAL A 212 34.66 -5.12 -17.53
N MET A 213 33.92 -6.20 -17.81
CA MET A 213 32.50 -6.29 -17.46
C MET A 213 32.28 -6.42 -15.96
N LEU A 214 33.13 -7.19 -15.26
CA LEU A 214 33.07 -7.28 -13.80
C LEU A 214 33.40 -5.94 -13.15
N ALA A 215 34.51 -5.30 -13.56
CA ALA A 215 34.90 -3.99 -13.05
C ALA A 215 33.84 -2.92 -13.33
N GLY A 216 33.28 -2.93 -14.54
CA GLY A 216 32.20 -2.02 -14.91
C GLY A 216 30.89 -2.29 -14.14
N ALA A 217 30.54 -3.56 -13.88
CA ALA A 217 29.39 -3.91 -13.05
C ALA A 217 29.60 -3.47 -11.59
N LEU A 218 30.78 -3.69 -11.02
CA LEU A 218 31.14 -3.23 -9.69
C LEU A 218 31.11 -1.70 -9.59
N LEU A 219 31.65 -1.01 -10.60
CA LEU A 219 31.57 0.46 -10.67
C LEU A 219 30.12 0.93 -10.78
N THR A 220 29.30 0.25 -11.57
CA THR A 220 27.86 0.56 -11.70
C THR A 220 27.16 0.43 -10.35
N LEU A 221 27.41 -0.65 -9.62
CA LEU A 221 26.87 -0.87 -8.27
C LEU A 221 27.39 0.16 -7.27
N ALA A 222 28.68 0.51 -7.31
CA ALA A 222 29.28 1.49 -6.41
C ALA A 222 28.71 2.90 -6.65
N VAL A 223 28.62 3.34 -7.91
CA VAL A 223 28.07 4.66 -8.28
C VAL A 223 26.58 4.74 -7.96
N ALA A 224 25.81 3.68 -8.27
CA ALA A 224 24.39 3.63 -7.93
C ALA A 224 24.16 3.60 -6.42
N GLY A 225 24.95 2.82 -5.68
CA GLY A 225 24.88 2.74 -4.22
C GLY A 225 25.27 4.04 -3.54
N LEU A 226 26.29 4.77 -4.04
CA LEU A 226 26.65 6.09 -3.54
C LEU A 226 25.54 7.12 -3.79
N TYR A 227 24.94 7.09 -4.98
CA TYR A 227 23.80 7.94 -5.29
C TYR A 227 22.64 7.67 -4.32
N GLU A 228 22.27 6.41 -4.12
CA GLU A 228 21.15 6.05 -3.27
C GLU A 228 21.40 6.28 -1.79
N GLY A 229 22.59 5.94 -1.29
CA GLY A 229 22.97 6.18 0.10
C GLY A 229 22.99 7.66 0.45
N SER A 230 23.30 8.53 -0.53
CA SER A 230 23.29 9.98 -0.32
C SER A 230 21.92 10.63 -0.59
N ALA A 231 21.24 10.29 -1.68
CA ALA A 231 19.99 10.93 -2.09
C ALA A 231 18.77 10.32 -1.40
N GLY A 232 18.80 9.02 -1.10
CA GLY A 232 17.68 8.26 -0.54
C GLY A 232 17.17 8.85 0.78
N PRO A 233 18.00 8.92 1.83
CA PRO A 233 17.59 9.48 3.11
C PRO A 233 17.18 10.96 3.01
N ARG A 234 17.92 11.77 2.23
CA ARG A 234 17.64 13.20 2.07
C ARG A 234 16.32 13.52 1.38
N THR A 235 15.89 12.66 0.46
CA THR A 235 14.66 12.88 -0.33
C THR A 235 13.49 12.02 0.14
N GLY A 236 13.74 11.01 0.99
CA GLY A 236 12.72 10.15 1.56
C GLY A 236 12.29 8.97 0.66
N PHE A 237 13.08 8.60 -0.36
CA PHE A 237 12.81 7.37 -1.13
C PHE A 237 13.46 6.11 -0.52
N ARG A 238 14.34 6.29 0.46
CA ARG A 238 14.92 5.21 1.26
C ARG A 238 14.82 5.64 2.71
N VAL A 239 13.93 4.97 3.44
CA VAL A 239 13.69 5.18 4.87
C VAL A 239 13.67 3.82 5.53
N ASP A 240 14.31 3.69 6.68
CA ASP A 240 14.31 2.49 7.50
C ASP A 240 13.95 2.80 8.97
N ARG A 241 13.99 1.78 9.83
CA ARG A 241 13.74 1.91 11.26
C ARG A 241 14.64 2.93 11.95
N ASP A 242 15.92 3.01 11.58
CA ASP A 242 16.86 3.89 12.24
C ASP A 242 16.52 5.36 11.93
N ASP A 243 16.08 5.66 10.71
CA ASP A 243 15.55 6.97 10.34
C ASP A 243 14.31 7.36 11.17
N VAL A 244 13.40 6.41 11.42
CA VAL A 244 12.20 6.64 12.25
C VAL A 244 12.59 6.92 13.70
N LEU A 245 13.49 6.13 14.28
CA LEU A 245 13.97 6.31 15.65
C LEU A 245 14.76 7.61 15.81
N ALA A 246 15.56 7.99 14.81
CA ALA A 246 16.29 9.26 14.81
C ALA A 246 15.34 10.46 14.79
N ALA A 247 14.19 10.35 14.10
CA ALA A 247 13.15 11.38 14.08
C ALA A 247 12.31 11.42 15.36
N LEU A 248 12.26 10.32 16.13
CA LEU A 248 11.47 10.15 17.35
C LEU A 248 12.35 9.75 18.54
N PRO A 249 13.34 10.59 18.92
CA PRO A 249 14.39 10.21 19.88
C PRO A 249 13.91 10.17 21.34
N VAL A 250 12.71 10.66 21.65
CA VAL A 250 12.19 10.70 23.02
C VAL A 250 11.34 9.46 23.26
N SER A 251 11.68 8.65 24.27
CA SER A 251 10.90 7.45 24.62
C SER A 251 10.32 7.54 26.03
N GLU A 252 9.03 7.29 26.15
CA GLU A 252 8.32 7.07 27.42
C GLU A 252 7.96 5.60 27.56
N ARG A 253 8.35 4.95 28.65
CA ARG A 253 8.09 3.53 28.90
C ARG A 253 7.04 3.35 30.00
N ARG A 254 6.11 2.44 29.79
CA ARG A 254 5.13 1.94 30.77
C ARG A 254 5.07 0.42 30.67
N PRO A 255 4.45 -0.29 31.65
CA PRO A 255 4.31 -1.74 31.56
C PRO A 255 3.64 -2.17 30.24
N GLY A 256 4.36 -2.93 29.42
CA GLY A 256 3.85 -3.49 28.16
C GLY A 256 3.86 -2.55 26.95
N VAL A 257 4.26 -1.27 27.09
CA VAL A 257 4.28 -0.31 25.98
C VAL A 257 5.43 0.71 26.06
N VAL A 258 6.01 1.01 24.90
CA VAL A 258 6.99 2.10 24.70
C VAL A 258 6.43 3.08 23.70
N VAL A 259 6.40 4.36 24.06
CA VAL A 259 5.93 5.45 23.21
C VAL A 259 7.13 6.29 22.77
N HIS A 260 7.37 6.33 21.46
CA HIS A 260 8.42 7.12 20.81
C HIS A 260 7.84 8.41 20.25
N LEU A 261 8.48 9.54 20.56
CA LEU A 261 7.97 10.90 20.38
C LEU A 261 9.04 11.80 19.73
N PRO A 262 8.62 12.84 18.98
CA PRO A 262 9.53 13.82 18.43
C PRO A 262 10.14 14.68 19.55
N PRO A 263 11.27 15.36 19.28
CA PRO A 263 11.78 16.35 20.21
C PRO A 263 10.76 17.49 20.40
N GLY A 264 10.77 18.10 21.58
CA GLY A 264 9.97 19.31 21.88
C GLY A 264 8.53 19.06 22.34
N VAL A 265 8.07 17.82 22.46
CA VAL A 265 6.76 17.53 23.09
C VAL A 265 6.83 17.85 24.59
N PRO A 266 5.93 18.70 25.14
CA PRO A 266 5.93 19.05 26.55
C PRO A 266 5.80 17.81 27.44
N GLU A 267 6.56 17.75 28.54
CA GLU A 267 6.57 16.60 29.48
C GLU A 267 5.19 16.19 29.97
N LYS A 268 4.31 17.17 30.26
CA LYS A 268 2.92 16.90 30.64
C LYS A 268 2.17 16.10 29.57
N VAL A 269 2.36 16.45 28.30
CA VAL A 269 1.73 15.77 27.16
C VAL A 269 2.35 14.39 26.95
N ARG A 270 3.67 14.26 27.04
CA ARG A 270 4.38 12.97 26.95
C ARG A 270 3.89 11.99 28.01
N THR A 271 3.80 12.45 29.26
CA THR A 271 3.34 11.66 30.41
C THR A 271 1.88 11.26 30.23
N ALA A 272 0.98 12.21 29.95
CA ALA A 272 -0.45 11.93 29.75
C ALA A 272 -0.67 10.92 28.62
N LEU A 273 0.04 11.07 27.50
CA LEU A 273 -0.07 10.18 26.37
C LEU A 273 0.45 8.77 26.71
N ALA A 274 1.59 8.66 27.39
CA ALA A 274 2.12 7.35 27.81
C ALA A 274 1.20 6.64 28.83
N ASP A 275 0.62 7.39 29.77
CA ASP A 275 -0.35 6.87 30.73
C ASP A 275 -1.64 6.42 30.02
N GLU A 276 -2.12 7.19 29.04
CA GLU A 276 -3.25 6.80 28.20
C GLU A 276 -2.96 5.51 27.41
N HIS A 277 -1.78 5.36 26.83
CA HIS A 277 -1.38 4.12 26.13
C HIS A 277 -1.45 2.91 27.06
N ALA A 278 -0.87 3.02 28.26
CA ALA A 278 -0.89 1.94 29.25
C ALA A 278 -2.32 1.62 29.70
N PHE A 279 -3.13 2.64 29.95
CA PHE A 279 -4.54 2.48 30.32
C PHE A 279 -5.34 1.77 29.22
N ARG A 280 -5.26 2.25 27.97
CA ARG A 280 -5.95 1.64 26.83
C ARG A 280 -5.48 0.22 26.56
N LEU A 281 -4.18 -0.06 26.68
CA LEU A 281 -3.65 -1.40 26.53
C LEU A 281 -4.24 -2.36 27.57
N GLU A 282 -4.33 -1.94 28.83
CA GLU A 282 -4.92 -2.77 29.89
C GLU A 282 -6.43 -2.97 29.69
N GLN A 283 -7.16 -1.92 29.28
CA GLN A 283 -8.58 -2.05 28.91
C GLN A 283 -8.79 -3.10 27.82
N LEU A 284 -7.98 -3.07 26.76
CA LEU A 284 -8.06 -4.01 25.65
C LEU A 284 -7.73 -5.45 26.09
N ARG A 285 -6.68 -5.62 26.92
CA ARG A 285 -6.30 -6.92 27.49
C ARG A 285 -7.41 -7.53 28.33
N ALA A 286 -8.05 -6.72 29.18
CA ALA A 286 -9.16 -7.15 30.00
C ALA A 286 -10.39 -7.51 29.14
N ARG A 287 -10.74 -6.66 28.17
CA ARG A 287 -11.91 -6.86 27.30
C ARG A 287 -11.79 -8.09 26.40
N LEU A 288 -10.58 -8.42 25.95
CA LEU A 288 -10.30 -9.58 25.09
C LEU A 288 -9.82 -10.81 25.86
N ASP A 289 -9.68 -10.70 27.18
CA ASP A 289 -9.13 -11.74 28.05
C ASP A 289 -7.82 -12.32 27.47
N VAL A 290 -6.83 -11.46 27.28
CA VAL A 290 -5.57 -11.82 26.60
C VAL A 290 -4.34 -11.30 27.32
N ALA A 291 -3.34 -12.18 27.45
CA ALA A 291 -2.00 -11.80 27.87
C ALA A 291 -1.13 -11.49 26.64
N LEU A 292 -0.31 -10.44 26.74
CA LEU A 292 0.63 -10.07 25.69
C LEU A 292 2.03 -10.56 26.07
N PRO A 293 2.62 -11.52 25.33
CA PRO A 293 3.98 -12.00 25.59
C PRO A 293 5.05 -11.08 25.00
N PHE A 294 4.69 -9.87 24.59
CA PHE A 294 5.53 -8.91 23.90
C PHE A 294 5.23 -7.49 24.38
N GLU A 295 6.18 -6.60 24.12
CA GLU A 295 6.02 -5.16 24.32
C GLU A 295 5.49 -4.50 23.04
N VAL A 296 4.56 -3.56 23.19
CA VAL A 296 4.02 -2.76 22.08
C VAL A 296 4.88 -1.51 21.88
N HIS A 297 5.23 -1.20 20.64
CA HIS A 297 5.92 0.05 20.30
C HIS A 297 4.96 1.00 19.58
N SER A 298 4.76 2.19 20.15
CA SER A 298 3.96 3.26 19.55
C SER A 298 4.86 4.38 19.06
N PHE A 299 4.79 4.68 17.76
CA PHE A 299 5.53 5.77 17.14
C PHE A 299 4.55 6.93 16.87
N VAL A 300 4.70 8.00 17.65
CA VAL A 300 3.81 9.17 17.61
C VAL A 300 4.53 10.31 16.88
N TYR A 301 4.24 10.50 15.59
CA TYR A 301 4.85 11.54 14.77
C TYR A 301 4.32 12.93 15.12
N ALA A 302 5.14 13.97 14.91
CA ALA A 302 4.75 15.35 15.20
C ALA A 302 3.49 15.80 14.45
N ASN A 303 3.33 15.35 13.21
CA ASN A 303 2.20 15.66 12.34
C ASN A 303 2.06 14.65 11.19
N ALA A 304 0.94 14.72 10.48
CA ALA A 304 0.66 13.90 9.30
C ALA A 304 1.72 14.00 8.18
N GLY A 305 2.38 15.15 8.03
CA GLY A 305 3.44 15.36 7.04
C GLY A 305 4.70 14.56 7.34
N ASP A 306 5.15 14.56 8.60
CA ASP A 306 6.30 13.79 9.04
C ASP A 306 6.03 12.28 8.98
N LYS A 307 4.83 11.84 9.40
CA LYS A 307 4.42 10.43 9.21
C LYS A 307 4.43 10.04 7.74
N ALA A 308 3.85 10.87 6.85
CA ALA A 308 3.84 10.57 5.41
C ALA A 308 5.26 10.40 4.83
N ARG A 309 6.23 11.19 5.30
CA ARG A 309 7.63 11.12 4.84
C ARG A 309 8.36 9.88 5.36
N LEU A 310 8.15 9.54 6.64
CA LEU A 310 8.91 8.50 7.33
C LEU A 310 8.25 7.12 7.30
N MET A 311 6.93 7.06 7.14
CA MET A 311 6.14 5.84 7.23
C MET A 311 5.28 5.64 5.98
N GLY A 312 4.76 6.72 5.40
CA GLY A 312 3.68 6.68 4.41
C GLY A 312 2.30 6.86 5.05
N GLY A 313 1.24 6.75 4.23
CA GLY A 313 -0.16 6.87 4.67
C GLY A 313 -0.45 8.17 5.43
N ARG A 314 -0.46 9.31 4.73
CA ARG A 314 -0.45 10.63 5.38
C ARG A 314 -1.55 10.80 6.43
N THR A 315 -2.78 10.46 6.05
CA THR A 315 -3.98 10.59 6.89
C THR A 315 -4.40 9.28 7.54
N THR A 316 -3.83 8.15 7.10
CA THR A 316 -4.21 6.81 7.57
C THR A 316 -3.32 6.41 8.73
N MET A 317 -3.89 6.15 9.88
CA MET A 317 -3.17 5.61 11.04
C MET A 317 -2.92 4.12 10.79
N ILE A 318 -1.75 3.63 11.20
CA ILE A 318 -1.26 2.32 10.76
C ILE A 318 -0.81 1.52 11.97
N ALA A 319 -1.39 0.34 12.15
CA ALA A 319 -0.81 -0.73 12.92
C ALA A 319 -0.03 -1.69 12.00
N LYS A 320 1.11 -2.19 12.48
CA LYS A 320 1.84 -3.34 11.90
C LYS A 320 1.85 -4.46 12.94
N PRO A 321 0.77 -5.26 13.03
CA PRO A 321 0.62 -6.30 14.04
C PRO A 321 1.78 -7.29 14.10
N TRP A 322 2.41 -7.60 12.97
CA TRP A 322 3.56 -8.51 12.90
C TRP A 322 4.88 -7.93 13.43
N LEU A 323 4.99 -6.59 13.52
CA LEU A 323 6.09 -5.90 14.16
C LEU A 323 5.77 -5.49 15.61
N ARG A 324 4.51 -5.64 16.03
CA ARG A 324 3.97 -5.15 17.33
C ARG A 324 4.00 -3.63 17.45
N GLU A 325 3.72 -2.95 16.33
CA GLU A 325 3.91 -1.50 16.20
C GLU A 325 2.62 -0.78 15.83
N ILE A 326 2.45 0.43 16.36
CA ILE A 326 1.47 1.41 15.88
C ILE A 326 2.17 2.71 15.48
N HIS A 327 1.64 3.36 14.45
CA HIS A 327 2.18 4.57 13.85
C HIS A 327 1.08 5.62 13.72
N ILE A 328 1.04 6.55 14.67
CA ILE A 328 0.04 7.62 14.79
C ILE A 328 0.73 8.99 14.74
N HIS A 329 -0.01 10.07 14.50
CA HIS A 329 0.57 11.43 14.50
C HIS A 329 -0.26 12.39 15.35
N ASP A 330 0.31 13.57 15.59
CA ASP A 330 -0.21 14.62 16.48
C ASP A 330 -0.16 14.16 17.94
N PRO A 331 0.89 14.51 18.70
CA PRO A 331 1.05 14.07 20.09
C PRO A 331 0.07 14.81 21.00
N VAL A 332 -1.17 14.32 21.05
CA VAL A 332 -2.28 14.85 21.85
C VAL A 332 -2.86 13.75 22.73
N SER A 333 -3.37 14.13 23.90
CA SER A 333 -4.10 13.23 24.81
C SER A 333 -5.36 13.95 25.33
N PRO A 334 -6.56 13.33 25.28
CA PRO A 334 -6.83 11.99 24.76
C PRO A 334 -6.63 11.88 23.24
N HIS A 335 -6.05 10.77 22.78
CA HIS A 335 -5.78 10.58 21.35
C HIS A 335 -6.94 9.84 20.67
N PRO A 336 -7.54 10.41 19.61
CA PRO A 336 -8.85 9.95 19.10
C PRO A 336 -8.85 8.53 18.53
N VAL A 337 -7.72 8.06 17.98
CA VAL A 337 -7.64 6.72 17.36
C VAL A 337 -6.74 5.74 18.11
N LEU A 338 -6.20 6.13 19.26
CA LEU A 338 -5.15 5.34 19.92
C LEU A 338 -5.65 3.94 20.31
N ALA A 339 -6.84 3.87 20.88
CA ALA A 339 -7.45 2.61 21.27
C ALA A 339 -7.67 1.70 20.04
N HIS A 340 -8.08 2.27 18.90
CA HIS A 340 -8.30 1.56 17.63
C HIS A 340 -7.02 0.89 17.13
N GLU A 341 -5.94 1.67 17.02
CA GLU A 341 -4.67 1.14 16.53
C GLU A 341 -4.05 0.12 17.50
N LEU A 342 -4.19 0.33 18.81
CA LEU A 342 -3.75 -0.65 19.81
C LEU A 342 -4.53 -1.97 19.70
N ALA A 343 -5.82 -1.93 19.38
CA ALA A 343 -6.63 -3.13 19.22
C ALA A 343 -6.07 -4.06 18.14
N HIS A 344 -5.57 -3.52 17.03
CA HIS A 344 -4.91 -4.30 15.98
C HIS A 344 -3.66 -5.04 16.49
N VAL A 345 -2.83 -4.38 17.31
CA VAL A 345 -1.64 -5.02 17.90
C VAL A 345 -2.01 -6.00 19.01
N VAL A 346 -3.03 -5.73 19.82
CA VAL A 346 -3.52 -6.69 20.82
C VAL A 346 -4.07 -7.95 20.15
N ALA A 347 -4.83 -7.79 19.06
CA ALA A 347 -5.39 -8.90 18.28
C ALA A 347 -4.32 -9.85 17.72
N SER A 348 -3.12 -9.32 17.51
CA SER A 348 -1.97 -10.07 17.01
C SER A 348 -1.51 -11.20 17.95
N ALA A 349 -1.91 -11.17 19.22
CA ALA A 349 -1.61 -12.21 20.22
C ALA A 349 -2.38 -13.52 19.98
N PHE A 350 -3.49 -13.49 19.24
CA PHE A 350 -4.30 -14.67 18.92
C PHE A 350 -4.50 -14.86 17.41
N ALA A 351 -3.71 -14.17 16.58
CA ALA A 351 -3.69 -14.34 15.13
C ALA A 351 -2.50 -15.20 14.66
N GLU A 352 -2.59 -15.77 13.46
CA GLU A 352 -1.53 -16.60 12.89
C GLU A 352 -0.54 -15.78 12.03
N PRO A 353 0.73 -16.24 11.90
CA PRO A 353 1.68 -15.66 10.96
C PRO A 353 1.19 -15.77 9.50
N PRO A 354 1.71 -14.94 8.58
CA PRO A 354 2.85 -14.04 8.75
C PRO A 354 2.49 -12.63 9.23
N LEU A 355 1.27 -12.16 8.98
CA LEU A 355 0.86 -10.78 9.27
C LEU A 355 0.21 -10.61 10.65
N TYR A 356 -0.14 -11.70 11.35
CA TYR A 356 -0.84 -11.65 12.64
C TYR A 356 -2.12 -10.79 12.59
N VAL A 357 -2.88 -10.95 11.51
CA VAL A 357 -4.23 -10.40 11.31
C VAL A 357 -5.17 -11.53 10.93
N SER A 358 -6.48 -11.30 11.02
CA SER A 358 -7.45 -12.31 10.60
C SER A 358 -7.30 -12.64 9.11
N ALA A 359 -6.97 -13.89 8.80
CA ALA A 359 -6.79 -14.33 7.43
C ALA A 359 -7.26 -15.77 7.22
N ARG A 360 -8.05 -15.99 6.17
CA ARG A 360 -8.50 -17.32 5.76
C ARG A 360 -7.41 -18.02 4.94
N GLY A 361 -6.99 -19.19 5.40
CA GLY A 361 -5.91 -19.97 4.79
C GLY A 361 -4.56 -19.24 4.79
N GLY A 362 -4.36 -18.29 5.72
CA GLY A 362 -3.11 -17.51 5.86
C GLY A 362 -2.84 -16.47 4.77
N VAL A 363 -3.71 -16.34 3.77
CA VAL A 363 -3.50 -15.47 2.59
C VAL A 363 -4.62 -14.44 2.43
N TRP A 364 -5.87 -14.83 2.67
CA TRP A 364 -7.03 -13.98 2.42
C TRP A 364 -7.40 -13.21 3.68
N VAL A 365 -6.85 -12.00 3.84
CA VAL A 365 -7.14 -11.13 4.98
C VAL A 365 -8.63 -10.77 5.03
N ASN A 366 -9.28 -11.04 6.15
CA ASN A 366 -10.66 -10.64 6.40
C ASN A 366 -10.68 -9.24 7.04
N LEU A 367 -10.60 -8.21 6.20
CA LEU A 367 -10.56 -6.83 6.67
C LEU A 367 -11.81 -6.42 7.46
N ALA A 368 -12.98 -6.97 7.13
CA ALA A 368 -14.21 -6.69 7.89
C ALA A 368 -14.07 -7.17 9.34
N LEU A 369 -13.47 -8.33 9.56
CA LEU A 369 -13.21 -8.85 10.91
C LEU A 369 -12.04 -8.12 11.60
N VAL A 370 -11.00 -7.70 10.85
CA VAL A 370 -9.88 -6.91 11.39
C VAL A 370 -10.35 -5.55 11.91
N GLU A 371 -10.99 -4.74 11.06
CA GLU A 371 -11.49 -3.41 11.46
C GLU A 371 -12.70 -3.53 12.39
N GLY A 372 -13.58 -4.52 12.17
CA GLY A 372 -14.72 -4.77 13.04
C GLY A 372 -14.31 -5.12 14.48
N LEU A 373 -13.24 -5.88 14.67
CA LEU A 373 -12.71 -6.14 16.02
C LEU A 373 -12.24 -4.86 16.68
N ALA A 374 -11.47 -4.03 15.98
CA ALA A 374 -10.94 -2.78 16.52
C ALA A 374 -12.08 -1.82 16.92
N GLU A 375 -13.11 -1.65 16.08
CA GLU A 375 -14.30 -0.86 16.40
C GLU A 375 -15.06 -1.44 17.61
N ALA A 376 -15.28 -2.77 17.63
CA ALA A 376 -16.05 -3.44 18.67
C ALA A 376 -15.47 -3.28 20.07
N VAL A 377 -14.14 -3.17 20.19
CA VAL A 377 -13.44 -3.10 21.49
C VAL A 377 -13.11 -1.68 21.94
N THR A 378 -13.37 -0.68 21.10
CA THR A 378 -12.97 0.72 21.35
C THR A 378 -14.14 1.71 21.37
N ALA A 379 -15.32 1.30 20.88
CA ALA A 379 -16.52 2.12 20.87
C ALA A 379 -17.03 2.43 22.28
N GLU A 380 -16.59 3.55 22.85
CA GLU A 380 -17.10 4.08 24.12
C GLU A 380 -17.63 5.53 24.02
N ASN A 381 -17.37 6.30 22.94
CA ASN A 381 -17.63 7.75 22.90
C ASN A 381 -18.10 8.33 21.55
N ASP A 382 -18.98 7.63 20.82
CA ASP A 382 -19.65 8.24 19.66
C ASP A 382 -21.00 8.87 20.05
N LEU A 383 -21.41 9.92 19.31
CA LEU A 383 -22.77 10.50 19.41
C LEU A 383 -23.87 9.46 19.13
N LEU A 384 -23.52 8.37 18.45
CA LEU A 384 -24.38 7.23 18.16
C LEU A 384 -23.56 5.94 18.28
N ASP A 385 -23.98 4.98 19.08
CA ASP A 385 -23.25 3.71 19.20
C ASP A 385 -23.35 2.85 17.91
N LEU A 386 -22.45 1.86 17.76
CA LEU A 386 -22.33 1.04 16.55
C LEU A 386 -23.62 0.29 16.16
N ASP A 387 -24.43 -0.18 17.11
CA ASP A 387 -25.67 -0.90 16.82
C ASP A 387 -26.73 0.07 16.30
N ARG A 388 -26.80 1.26 16.90
CA ARG A 388 -27.68 2.32 16.40
C ARG A 388 -27.23 2.87 15.05
N GLN A 389 -25.92 3.02 14.82
CA GLN A 389 -25.36 3.35 13.50
C GLN A 389 -25.75 2.30 12.45
N SER A 390 -25.64 1.02 12.80
CA SER A 390 -26.00 -0.10 11.92
C SER A 390 -27.50 -0.16 11.65
N ARG A 391 -28.32 0.04 12.67
CA ARG A 391 -29.78 0.18 12.53
C ARG A 391 -30.15 1.30 11.57
N ALA A 392 -29.52 2.48 11.70
CA ALA A 392 -29.80 3.61 10.82
C ALA A 392 -29.43 3.29 9.36
N LEU A 393 -28.28 2.65 9.15
CA LEU A 393 -27.87 2.19 7.82
C LEU A 393 -28.86 1.19 7.21
N ARG A 394 -29.46 0.32 8.03
CA ARG A 394 -30.50 -0.62 7.59
C ARG A 394 -31.80 0.09 7.23
N GLU A 395 -32.29 1.04 8.05
CA GLU A 395 -33.47 1.86 7.72
C GLU A 395 -33.29 2.65 6.42
N MET A 396 -32.08 3.18 6.19
CA MET A 396 -31.72 3.89 4.96
C MET A 396 -31.46 2.97 3.75
N LYS A 397 -31.54 1.65 3.91
CA LYS A 397 -31.17 0.65 2.89
C LYS A 397 -29.75 0.86 2.32
N ALA A 398 -28.85 1.33 3.19
CA ALA A 398 -27.47 1.67 2.87
C ALA A 398 -26.45 0.76 3.57
N ALA A 399 -26.90 -0.14 4.44
CA ALA A 399 -26.09 -1.16 5.10
C ALA A 399 -25.52 -2.15 4.06
N PRO A 400 -24.20 -2.36 3.99
CA PRO A 400 -23.64 -3.42 3.19
C PRO A 400 -24.03 -4.79 3.77
N ASP A 401 -24.13 -5.81 2.90
CA ASP A 401 -24.36 -7.18 3.35
C ASP A 401 -23.10 -7.73 4.04
N LEU A 402 -23.22 -8.07 5.33
CA LEU A 402 -22.14 -8.64 6.13
C LEU A 402 -21.61 -9.96 5.56
N ARG A 403 -22.48 -10.75 4.93
CA ARG A 403 -22.11 -12.04 4.32
C ARG A 403 -21.12 -11.83 3.18
N VAL A 404 -21.27 -10.72 2.46
CA VAL A 404 -20.34 -10.29 1.40
C VAL A 404 -19.11 -9.61 2.01
N LEU A 405 -19.29 -8.70 2.98
CA LEU A 405 -18.20 -7.96 3.63
C LEU A 405 -17.16 -8.87 4.29
N MET A 406 -17.60 -9.91 4.99
CA MET A 406 -16.75 -10.89 5.66
C MET A 406 -16.07 -11.86 4.68
N GLY A 407 -16.43 -11.78 3.39
CA GLY A 407 -15.74 -12.48 2.32
C GLY A 407 -14.45 -11.78 1.87
N PRO A 408 -13.61 -12.45 1.05
CA PRO A 408 -12.27 -11.96 0.70
C PRO A 408 -12.21 -10.61 -0.05
N ALA A 409 -13.29 -10.24 -0.75
CA ALA A 409 -13.32 -9.08 -1.64
C ALA A 409 -14.37 -8.02 -1.25
N GLY A 410 -15.28 -8.31 -0.31
CA GLY A 410 -16.44 -7.47 -0.05
C GLY A 410 -16.08 -6.13 0.56
N PHE A 411 -15.16 -6.12 1.52
CA PHE A 411 -14.75 -4.92 2.25
C PHE A 411 -14.23 -3.80 1.35
N TRP A 412 -13.38 -4.15 0.37
CA TRP A 412 -12.77 -3.20 -0.56
C TRP A 412 -13.79 -2.50 -1.47
N SER A 413 -14.95 -3.11 -1.72
CA SER A 413 -15.97 -2.54 -2.61
C SER A 413 -16.89 -1.51 -1.96
N GLN A 414 -16.83 -1.36 -0.63
CA GLN A 414 -17.80 -0.57 0.14
C GLN A 414 -17.23 0.76 0.60
N ALA A 415 -18.11 1.66 1.07
CA ALA A 415 -17.67 2.89 1.73
C ALA A 415 -17.09 2.53 3.12
N PRO A 416 -15.83 2.90 3.44
CA PRO A 416 -15.15 2.46 4.67
C PRO A 416 -15.99 2.69 5.92
N ARG A 417 -16.53 3.90 6.11
CA ARG A 417 -17.34 4.23 7.29
C ARG A 417 -18.56 3.33 7.49
N ARG A 418 -19.22 2.89 6.41
CA ARG A 418 -20.37 1.97 6.50
C ARG A 418 -19.93 0.55 6.86
N ALA A 419 -18.84 0.09 6.25
CA ALA A 419 -18.27 -1.21 6.53
C ALA A 419 -17.77 -1.31 7.98
N TYR A 420 -17.15 -0.25 8.50
CA TYR A 420 -16.63 -0.17 9.87
C TYR A 420 -17.78 -0.24 10.88
N ALA A 421 -18.82 0.60 10.71
CA ALA A 421 -19.98 0.62 11.61
C ALA A 421 -20.67 -0.76 11.71
N VAL A 422 -20.98 -1.36 10.57
CA VAL A 422 -21.70 -2.64 10.48
C VAL A 422 -20.83 -3.80 10.99
N SER A 423 -19.54 -3.84 10.61
CA SER A 423 -18.63 -4.90 11.08
C SER A 423 -18.34 -4.77 12.57
N GLY A 424 -18.17 -3.55 13.06
CA GLY A 424 -17.95 -3.25 14.47
C GLY A 424 -19.15 -3.66 15.33
N SER A 425 -20.36 -3.31 14.92
CA SER A 425 -21.60 -3.73 15.59
C SER A 425 -21.72 -5.25 15.64
N PHE A 426 -21.48 -5.94 14.52
CA PHE A 426 -21.54 -7.40 14.45
C PHE A 426 -20.51 -8.08 15.36
N VAL A 427 -19.25 -7.63 15.31
CA VAL A 427 -18.20 -8.21 16.17
C VAL A 427 -18.46 -7.90 17.65
N ARG A 428 -19.03 -6.73 17.96
CA ARG A 428 -19.46 -6.37 19.31
C ARG A 428 -20.57 -7.30 19.81
N PHE A 429 -21.58 -7.57 18.99
CA PHE A 429 -22.62 -8.55 19.28
C PHE A 429 -22.04 -9.93 19.58
N LEU A 430 -21.12 -10.41 18.73
CA LEU A 430 -20.46 -11.70 18.97
C LEU A 430 -19.67 -11.72 20.28
N LEU A 431 -18.94 -10.65 20.59
CA LEU A 431 -18.19 -10.51 21.84
C LEU A 431 -19.11 -10.51 23.07
N THR A 432 -20.24 -9.81 22.99
CA THR A 432 -21.20 -9.69 24.09
C THR A 432 -21.98 -10.98 24.33
N GLU A 433 -22.49 -11.63 23.27
CA GLU A 433 -23.35 -12.81 23.38
C GLU A 433 -22.57 -14.11 23.61
N HIS A 434 -21.37 -14.23 23.04
CA HIS A 434 -20.60 -15.48 23.05
C HIS A 434 -19.27 -15.39 23.79
N GLY A 435 -18.87 -14.18 24.22
CA GLY A 435 -17.62 -13.95 24.92
C GLY A 435 -16.37 -13.95 24.02
N PRO A 436 -15.19 -13.67 24.60
CA PRO A 436 -13.97 -13.45 23.81
C PRO A 436 -13.36 -14.73 23.23
N ALA A 437 -13.61 -15.90 23.84
CA ALA A 437 -12.97 -17.15 23.41
C ALA A 437 -13.34 -17.58 21.97
N PRO A 438 -14.63 -17.73 21.59
CA PRO A 438 -14.98 -18.07 20.21
C PRO A 438 -14.64 -16.95 19.23
N LEU A 439 -14.70 -15.67 19.65
CA LEU A 439 -14.29 -14.55 18.81
C LEU A 439 -12.80 -14.63 18.45
N LYS A 440 -11.92 -14.92 19.41
CA LYS A 440 -10.49 -15.10 19.16
C LYS A 440 -10.23 -16.25 18.19
N GLU A 441 -10.96 -17.36 18.31
CA GLU A 441 -10.83 -18.49 17.38
C GLU A 441 -11.29 -18.14 15.96
N ALA A 442 -12.41 -17.43 15.83
CA ALA A 442 -12.90 -16.93 14.55
C ALA A 442 -11.90 -15.96 13.92
N TYR A 443 -11.36 -15.02 14.71
CA TYR A 443 -10.35 -14.06 14.25
C TYR A 443 -9.09 -14.76 13.76
N ARG A 444 -8.61 -15.76 14.50
CA ARG A 444 -7.36 -16.48 14.20
C ARG A 444 -7.27 -17.02 12.78
N ARG A 445 -8.38 -17.53 12.23
CA ARG A 445 -8.41 -18.19 10.91
C ARG A 445 -9.44 -17.60 9.94
N GLY A 446 -10.20 -16.59 10.35
CA GLY A 446 -11.33 -16.08 9.58
C GLY A 446 -12.41 -17.14 9.35
N ASP A 447 -12.62 -18.05 10.31
CA ASP A 447 -13.56 -19.18 10.21
C ASP A 447 -14.58 -19.15 11.35
N PHE A 448 -15.76 -18.61 11.05
CA PHE A 448 -16.86 -18.50 12.01
C PHE A 448 -17.50 -19.86 12.32
N THR A 449 -17.58 -20.77 11.36
CA THR A 449 -18.25 -22.06 11.57
C THR A 449 -17.44 -22.96 12.49
N ALA A 450 -16.12 -22.98 12.32
CA ALA A 450 -15.26 -23.70 13.25
C ALA A 450 -15.32 -23.11 14.68
N ALA A 451 -15.45 -21.80 14.81
CA ALA A 451 -15.40 -21.10 16.10
C ALA A 451 -16.73 -21.13 16.88
N TYR A 452 -17.86 -20.98 16.21
CA TYR A 452 -19.19 -20.85 16.84
C TYR A 452 -20.07 -22.09 16.68
N GLY A 453 -19.69 -23.05 15.82
CA GLY A 453 -20.55 -24.18 15.47
C GLY A 453 -21.81 -23.80 14.67
N GLN A 454 -21.88 -22.55 14.19
CA GLN A 454 -22.98 -21.97 13.43
C GLN A 454 -22.48 -21.43 12.09
N SER A 455 -23.35 -21.33 11.09
CA SER A 455 -22.93 -20.69 9.84
C SER A 455 -22.78 -19.18 10.05
N LEU A 456 -21.98 -18.52 9.20
CA LEU A 456 -21.92 -17.06 9.18
C LEU A 456 -23.31 -16.45 8.91
N ASP A 457 -24.13 -17.13 8.09
CA ASP A 457 -25.49 -16.68 7.76
C ASP A 457 -26.40 -16.64 9.00
N ASP A 458 -26.32 -17.68 9.84
CA ASP A 458 -27.08 -17.76 11.09
C ASP A 458 -26.65 -16.67 12.07
N LEU A 459 -25.34 -16.48 12.24
CA LEU A 459 -24.78 -15.45 13.12
C LEU A 459 -25.17 -14.04 12.66
N VAL A 460 -25.09 -13.77 11.36
CA VAL A 460 -25.51 -12.48 10.80
C VAL A 460 -27.01 -12.29 11.00
N SER A 461 -27.84 -13.30 10.75
CA SER A 461 -29.29 -13.21 10.92
C SER A 461 -29.70 -12.93 12.39
N ALA A 462 -28.98 -13.52 13.34
CA ALA A 462 -29.18 -13.25 14.76
C ALA A 462 -28.82 -11.79 15.11
N TRP A 463 -27.68 -11.30 14.60
CA TRP A 463 -27.29 -9.90 14.75
C TRP A 463 -28.29 -8.93 14.09
N GLU A 464 -28.77 -9.24 12.88
CA GLU A 464 -29.79 -8.43 12.19
C GLU A 464 -31.03 -8.27 13.05
N SER A 465 -31.48 -9.36 13.68
CA SER A 465 -32.61 -9.35 14.60
C SER A 465 -32.33 -8.49 15.86
N HIS A 466 -31.10 -8.53 16.38
CA HIS A 466 -30.67 -7.72 17.52
C HIS A 466 -30.68 -6.21 17.22
N VAL A 467 -30.21 -5.79 16.04
CA VAL A 467 -30.18 -4.36 15.70
C VAL A 467 -31.53 -3.84 15.22
N ASP A 468 -32.35 -4.68 14.57
CA ASP A 468 -33.62 -4.26 13.97
C ASP A 468 -34.72 -3.93 14.99
N VAL A 469 -34.57 -4.37 16.24
CA VAL A 469 -35.48 -4.00 17.34
C VAL A 469 -35.19 -2.61 17.93
N LEU A 470 -34.05 -2.00 17.59
CA LEU A 470 -33.66 -0.69 18.11
C LEU A 470 -34.50 0.42 17.47
N ALA A 471 -35.15 1.23 18.30
CA ALA A 471 -35.84 2.43 17.86
C ALA A 471 -34.88 3.63 17.82
N LEU A 472 -34.83 4.30 16.67
CA LEU A 472 -34.06 5.54 16.47
C LEU A 472 -34.95 6.77 16.59
N SER A 473 -34.51 7.73 17.38
CA SER A 473 -35.10 9.07 17.43
C SER A 473 -34.81 9.85 16.13
N PRO A 474 -35.61 10.89 15.81
CA PRO A 474 -35.35 11.75 14.65
C PRO A 474 -33.94 12.39 14.66
N ALA A 475 -33.40 12.70 15.84
CA ALA A 475 -32.06 13.27 15.97
C ALA A 475 -30.97 12.26 15.59
N GLU A 476 -31.10 11.00 16.04
CA GLU A 476 -30.15 9.93 15.72
C GLU A 476 -30.18 9.60 14.22
N GLN A 477 -31.36 9.60 13.60
CA GLN A 477 -31.50 9.43 12.15
C GLN A 477 -30.80 10.55 11.39
N ALA A 478 -30.95 11.82 11.82
CA ALA A 478 -30.28 12.96 11.21
C ALA A 478 -28.74 12.89 11.34
N ILE A 479 -28.24 12.51 12.52
CA ILE A 479 -26.80 12.30 12.76
C ILE A 479 -26.26 11.22 11.83
N ALA A 480 -26.94 10.08 11.73
CA ALA A 480 -26.54 8.98 10.87
C ALA A 480 -26.58 9.36 9.37
N ALA A 481 -27.60 10.08 8.93
CA ALA A 481 -27.73 10.53 7.55
C ALA A 481 -26.55 11.41 7.12
N GLU A 482 -26.12 12.36 7.97
CA GLU A 482 -24.95 13.18 7.69
C GLU A 482 -23.66 12.35 7.76
N ALA A 483 -23.54 11.46 8.74
CA ALA A 483 -22.36 10.62 8.93
C ALA A 483 -22.07 9.72 7.72
N PHE A 484 -23.10 9.13 7.10
CA PHE A 484 -22.95 8.14 6.03
C PHE A 484 -23.21 8.67 4.61
N ARG A 485 -23.30 9.99 4.45
CA ARG A 485 -23.54 10.66 3.16
C ARG A 485 -22.43 10.42 2.13
N THR A 486 -21.18 10.31 2.58
CA THR A 486 -20.01 10.23 1.69
C THR A 486 -19.86 8.83 1.06
N PRO A 487 -19.81 8.71 -0.29
CA PRO A 487 -19.60 7.44 -0.97
C PRO A 487 -18.14 6.96 -0.94
N SER A 488 -17.91 5.68 -1.25
CA SER A 488 -16.58 5.06 -1.32
C SER A 488 -15.66 5.75 -2.34
N ILE A 489 -14.34 5.66 -2.14
CA ILE A 489 -13.33 6.17 -3.09
C ILE A 489 -13.53 5.58 -4.50
N PHE A 490 -13.90 4.30 -4.60
CA PHE A 490 -14.16 3.60 -5.86
C PHE A 490 -15.38 4.13 -6.63
N ALA A 491 -16.28 4.84 -5.94
CA ALA A 491 -17.49 5.41 -6.52
C ALA A 491 -17.40 6.94 -6.71
N ARG A 492 -16.30 7.57 -6.26
CA ARG A 492 -16.11 9.03 -6.33
C ARG A 492 -15.32 9.40 -7.59
N PRO A 493 -15.91 10.16 -8.52
CA PRO A 493 -15.14 10.72 -9.63
C PRO A 493 -14.01 11.60 -9.08
N CYS A 494 -12.79 11.37 -9.57
CA CYS A 494 -11.64 12.24 -9.32
C CYS A 494 -11.25 12.40 -7.83
N ALA A 495 -11.34 11.32 -7.07
CA ALA A 495 -11.05 11.32 -5.62
C ALA A 495 -9.71 11.97 -5.28
N HIS A 496 -8.63 11.63 -6.00
CA HIS A 496 -7.29 12.17 -5.73
C HIS A 496 -7.15 13.68 -5.95
N VAL A 497 -7.73 14.18 -7.05
CA VAL A 497 -7.69 15.62 -7.38
C VAL A 497 -8.46 16.42 -6.34
N ILE A 498 -9.64 15.95 -5.95
CA ILE A 498 -10.47 16.60 -4.94
C ILE A 498 -9.75 16.62 -3.59
N ALA A 499 -9.11 15.52 -3.19
CA ALA A 499 -8.32 15.46 -1.96
C ALA A 499 -7.12 16.42 -2.00
N GLY A 500 -6.44 16.51 -3.14
CA GLY A 500 -5.36 17.48 -3.36
C GLY A 500 -5.80 18.94 -3.26
N LEU A 501 -6.97 19.28 -3.82
CA LEU A 501 -7.55 20.63 -3.76
C LEU A 501 -8.01 20.98 -2.34
N ARG A 502 -8.68 20.06 -1.64
CA ARG A 502 -9.05 20.23 -0.22
C ARG A 502 -7.82 20.50 0.65
N ARG A 503 -6.72 19.80 0.39
CA ARG A 503 -5.43 20.05 1.07
C ARG A 503 -4.88 21.44 0.77
N HIS A 504 -4.87 21.88 -0.49
CA HIS A 504 -4.42 23.24 -0.81
C HIS A 504 -5.28 24.30 -0.14
N ALA A 505 -6.61 24.10 -0.12
CA ALA A 505 -7.53 24.98 0.59
C ALA A 505 -7.26 25.01 2.10
N ALA A 506 -7.04 23.85 2.74
CA ALA A 506 -6.74 23.77 4.17
C ALA A 506 -5.42 24.46 4.55
N ARG A 507 -4.40 24.40 3.67
CA ARG A 507 -3.12 25.11 3.86
C ARG A 507 -3.21 26.61 3.60
N ALA A 508 -4.15 27.03 2.77
CA ALA A 508 -4.37 28.43 2.41
C ALA A 508 -5.38 29.11 3.36
N ALA A 509 -6.14 28.34 4.13
CA ALA A 509 -6.97 28.88 5.19
C ALA A 509 -6.06 29.53 6.24
N PRO A 510 -6.26 30.82 6.58
CA PRO A 510 -5.54 31.41 7.71
C PRO A 510 -5.87 30.60 8.95
N ASP A 511 -4.88 30.35 9.80
CA ASP A 511 -5.08 29.77 11.13
C ASP A 511 -6.21 30.55 11.80
N GLN A 512 -7.41 29.98 11.83
CA GLN A 512 -8.42 30.44 12.76
C GLN A 512 -7.91 29.99 14.12
N ALA A 513 -7.11 30.85 14.73
CA ALA A 513 -6.79 30.79 16.14
C ALA A 513 -8.11 30.57 16.87
N VAL A 514 -8.24 29.37 17.44
CA VAL A 514 -9.28 29.06 18.41
C VAL A 514 -9.07 30.05 19.56
N ALA A 515 -9.97 31.03 19.65
CA ALA A 515 -10.10 31.92 20.80
C ALA A 515 -10.94 31.23 21.88
#